data_AF-A0A662G859-F1
#
_entry.id   AF-A0A662G859-F1
#
_cell.length_a   1.000
_cell.length_b   1.000
_cell.length_c   1.000
_cell.angle_alpha   90.00
_cell.angle_beta   90.00
_cell.angle_gamma   90.00
#
_symmetry.space_group_name_H-M   'P 1'
#
loop_
_entity.id
_entity.type
_entity.pdbx_description
1 polymer ?
#
loop_
_entity_poly.entity_id
_entity_poly.type
_entity_poly.pdbx_seq_one_letter_code
_entity_poly.pdbx_strand_id
1 'polypeptide(L)'
;MSMERVKSGIPGLDEILYGGIPRRNIVLLSGGPGTGKTIFGQQYVYYGLTQGESGIIVALEEHPVQIRINMRQFGWDVRRYEDRGLFAIVDAFTGGIGEAAKRERYVVR
;
A
#
# COMPACT_ATOMS: atom_id res chain seq x y z
N MET A 1 8.85 -6.25 -29.02
CA MET A 1 7.70 -6.57 -28.14
C MET A 1 7.45 -5.36 -27.26
N SER A 2 6.22 -4.82 -27.20
CA SER A 2 5.90 -3.72 -26.29
C SER A 2 5.91 -4.20 -24.85
N MET A 3 6.57 -3.47 -23.97
CA MET A 3 6.63 -3.77 -22.54
C MET A 3 5.27 -3.49 -21.90
N GLU A 4 4.69 -4.50 -21.23
CA GLU A 4 3.43 -4.36 -20.49
C GLU A 4 3.60 -3.34 -19.35
N ARG A 5 2.57 -2.53 -19.09
CA ARG A 5 2.57 -1.49 -18.05
C ARG A 5 1.41 -1.68 -17.08
N VAL A 6 1.65 -1.35 -15.81
CA VAL A 6 0.71 -1.37 -14.70
C VAL A 6 0.38 0.08 -14.36
N LYS A 7 -0.92 0.41 -14.36
CA LYS A 7 -1.38 1.74 -13.95
C LYS A 7 -1.13 1.94 -12.46
N SER A 8 -0.64 3.12 -12.11
CA SER A 8 -0.49 3.53 -10.71
C SER A 8 -1.84 3.87 -10.06
N GLY A 9 -2.85 4.19 -10.87
CA GLY A 9 -4.13 4.71 -10.38
C GLY A 9 -4.10 6.22 -10.13
N ILE A 10 -2.98 6.89 -10.42
CA ILE A 10 -2.82 8.35 -10.37
C ILE A 10 -2.81 8.85 -11.82
N PRO A 11 -3.91 9.43 -12.33
CA PRO A 11 -4.06 9.73 -13.75
C PRO A 11 -2.92 10.56 -14.34
N GLY A 12 -2.51 11.64 -13.65
CA GLY A 12 -1.43 12.50 -14.12
C GLY A 12 -0.07 11.81 -14.17
N LEU A 13 0.20 10.86 -13.27
CA LEU A 13 1.44 10.09 -13.32
C LEU A 13 1.40 9.03 -14.42
N ASP A 14 0.25 8.34 -14.57
CA ASP A 14 0.07 7.34 -15.61
C ASP A 14 0.25 7.95 -17.01
N GLU A 15 -0.21 9.19 -17.21
CA GLU A 15 0.04 9.97 -18.42
C GLU A 15 1.53 10.22 -18.66
N ILE A 16 2.24 10.77 -17.65
CA ILE A 16 3.69 11.05 -17.73
C ILE A 16 4.51 9.78 -17.98
N LEU A 17 4.07 8.64 -17.46
CA LEU A 17 4.74 7.35 -17.63
C LEU A 17 4.28 6.56 -18.86
N TYR A 18 3.52 7.18 -19.78
CA TYR A 18 3.03 6.56 -21.01
C TYR A 18 2.20 5.29 -20.75
N GLY A 19 1.25 5.37 -19.82
CA GLY A 19 0.35 4.27 -19.44
C GLY A 19 0.78 3.51 -18.19
N GLY A 20 1.72 4.05 -17.41
CA GLY A 20 2.07 3.53 -16.08
C GLY A 20 3.45 2.87 -15.99
N ILE A 21 3.67 2.19 -14.87
CA ILE A 21 4.96 1.58 -14.49
C ILE A 21 5.16 0.30 -15.31
N PRO A 22 6.32 0.05 -15.91
CA PRO A 22 6.52 -1.20 -16.64
C PRO A 22 6.42 -2.41 -15.70
N ARG A 23 5.70 -3.45 -16.12
CA ARG A 23 5.40 -4.63 -15.29
C ARG A 23 6.70 -5.34 -14.89
N ARG A 24 6.70 -5.96 -13.70
CA ARG A 24 7.85 -6.68 -13.10
C ARG A 24 9.06 -5.78 -12.83
N ASN A 25 8.82 -4.54 -12.37
CA ASN A 25 9.88 -3.63 -11.92
C ASN A 25 9.83 -3.37 -10.43
N ILE A 26 10.97 -2.90 -9.90
CA ILE A 26 11.11 -2.31 -8.57
C ILE A 26 11.08 -0.80 -8.75
N VAL A 27 10.27 -0.11 -7.95
CA VAL A 27 10.12 1.35 -8.00
C VAL A 27 10.54 1.95 -6.67
N LEU A 28 11.48 2.91 -6.72
CA LEU A 28 11.85 3.72 -5.57
C LEU A 28 11.10 5.06 -5.65
N LEU A 29 10.27 5.35 -4.64
CA LEU A 29 9.66 6.65 -4.47
C LEU A 29 10.46 7.46 -3.44
N SER A 30 11.09 8.55 -3.87
CA SER A 30 11.95 9.40 -3.04
C SER A 30 11.41 10.83 -2.93
N GLY A 31 11.67 11.48 -1.80
CA GLY A 31 11.22 12.84 -1.50
C GLY A 31 11.27 13.15 -0.01
N GLY A 32 11.23 14.44 0.35
CA GLY A 32 11.27 14.90 1.75
C GLY A 32 10.06 14.45 2.58
N PRO A 33 10.09 14.63 3.91
CA PRO A 33 8.93 14.41 4.77
C PRO A 33 7.70 15.20 4.29
N GLY A 34 6.50 14.62 4.41
CA GLY A 34 5.26 15.29 4.01
C GLY A 34 4.97 15.38 2.50
N THR A 35 5.88 14.94 1.62
CA THR A 35 5.65 14.98 0.15
C THR A 35 4.65 13.94 -0.37
N GLY A 36 4.00 13.17 0.51
CA GLY A 36 2.94 12.23 0.12
C GLY A 36 3.40 10.82 -0.28
N LYS A 37 4.65 10.42 0.02
CA LYS A 37 5.17 9.07 -0.33
C LYS A 37 4.31 7.92 0.22
N THR A 38 3.93 8.01 1.49
CA THR A 38 3.07 7.00 2.13
C THR A 38 1.69 6.98 1.50
N ILE A 39 1.12 8.16 1.24
CA ILE A 39 -0.19 8.31 0.59
C ILE A 39 -0.16 7.70 -0.81
N PHE A 40 0.91 7.93 -1.58
CA PHE A 40 1.11 7.31 -2.89
C PHE A 40 1.10 5.79 -2.80
N GLY A 41 1.88 5.21 -1.89
CA GLY A 41 1.95 3.74 -1.74
C GLY A 41 0.60 3.14 -1.34
N GLN A 42 -0.11 3.79 -0.41
CA GLN A 42 -1.44 3.38 0.02
C GLN A 42 -2.46 3.46 -1.12
N GLN A 43 -2.46 4.55 -1.89
CA GLN A 43 -3.35 4.74 -3.03
C GLN A 43 -3.07 3.70 -4.13
N TYR A 44 -1.80 3.45 -4.44
CA TYR A 44 -1.39 2.46 -5.43
C TYR A 44 -1.89 1.06 -5.07
N VAL A 45 -1.68 0.65 -3.81
CA VAL A 45 -2.18 -0.65 -3.33
C VAL A 45 -3.70 -0.68 -3.38
N TYR A 46 -4.38 0.35 -2.87
CA TYR A 46 -5.84 0.39 -2.88
C TYR A 46 -6.41 0.34 -4.31
N TYR A 47 -5.80 1.05 -5.26
CA TYR A 47 -6.17 0.96 -6.67
C TYR A 47 -6.07 -0.47 -7.17
N GLY A 48 -4.94 -1.15 -6.97
CA GLY A 48 -4.76 -2.57 -7.33
C GLY A 48 -5.85 -3.46 -6.73
N LEU A 49 -6.18 -3.27 -5.44
CA LEU A 49 -7.27 -4.00 -4.78
C LEU A 49 -8.63 -3.77 -5.48
N THR A 50 -8.94 -2.55 -5.93
CA THR A 50 -10.18 -2.28 -6.69
C THR A 50 -10.20 -2.93 -8.07
N GLN A 51 -9.04 -3.22 -8.65
CA GLN A 51 -8.91 -3.94 -9.92
C GLN A 51 -8.88 -5.48 -9.74
N GLY A 52 -9.00 -5.97 -8.50
CA GLY A 52 -8.98 -7.40 -8.19
C GLY A 52 -7.59 -7.98 -7.97
N GLU A 53 -6.55 -7.15 -7.85
CA GLU A 53 -5.21 -7.58 -7.48
C GLU A 53 -5.09 -7.73 -5.95
N SER A 54 -4.10 -8.51 -5.51
CA SER A 54 -3.74 -8.60 -4.09
C SER A 54 -2.58 -7.65 -3.78
N GLY A 55 -2.50 -7.15 -2.55
CA GLY A 55 -1.46 -6.21 -2.13
C GLY A 55 -1.04 -6.38 -0.68
N ILE A 56 0.18 -5.96 -0.38
CA ILE A 56 0.71 -5.95 0.99
C ILE A 56 1.32 -4.57 1.27
N ILE A 57 1.10 -4.06 2.48
CA ILE A 57 1.87 -2.95 3.04
C ILE A 57 2.75 -3.50 4.16
N VAL A 58 4.06 -3.28 4.07
CA VAL A 58 4.97 -3.53 5.19
C VAL A 58 5.12 -2.22 5.95
N ALA A 59 4.72 -2.22 7.22
CA ALA A 59 4.67 -1.04 8.06
C ALA A 59 5.93 -0.95 8.91
N LEU A 60 6.84 -0.02 8.59
CA LEU A 60 8.09 0.19 9.34
C LEU A 60 8.05 1.42 10.24
N GLU A 61 7.27 2.44 9.88
CA GLU A 61 7.29 3.77 10.53
C GLU A 61 6.02 4.08 11.33
N GLU A 62 4.93 3.36 11.06
CA GLU A 62 3.62 3.62 11.66
C GLU A 62 2.93 2.31 12.04
N HIS A 63 2.14 2.33 13.12
CA HIS A 63 1.35 1.19 13.55
C HIS A 63 0.26 0.85 12.49
N PRO A 64 0.00 -0.44 12.17
CA PRO A 64 -1.03 -0.83 11.20
C PRO A 64 -2.42 -0.23 11.42
N VAL A 65 -2.85 -0.12 12.69
CA VAL A 65 -4.09 0.60 13.07
C VAL A 65 -4.12 2.03 12.53
N GLN A 66 -3.02 2.78 12.65
CA GLN A 66 -2.95 4.17 12.17
C GLN A 66 -2.98 4.21 10.64
N ILE A 67 -2.28 3.30 9.98
CA ILE A 67 -2.32 3.16 8.51
C ILE A 67 -3.76 2.94 8.03
N ARG A 68 -4.52 2.03 8.65
CA ARG A 68 -5.93 1.78 8.29
C ARG A 68 -6.82 3.01 8.55
N ILE A 69 -6.56 3.77 9.62
CA ILE A 69 -7.28 5.03 9.89
C ILE A 69 -7.01 6.04 8.78
N ASN A 70 -5.73 6.27 8.45
CA ASN A 70 -5.31 7.21 7.40
C ASN A 70 -5.92 6.83 6.05
N MET A 71 -5.86 5.56 5.65
CA MET A 71 -6.46 5.08 4.40
C MET A 71 -7.98 5.35 4.36
N ARG A 72 -8.71 5.08 5.46
CA ARG A 72 -10.15 5.37 5.54
C ARG A 72 -10.48 6.85 5.42
N GLN A 73 -9.63 7.76 5.90
CA GLN A 73 -9.83 9.21 5.73
C GLN A 73 -9.80 9.65 4.26
N PHE A 74 -9.08 8.91 3.40
CA PHE A 74 -9.10 9.10 1.94
C PHE A 74 -10.22 8.32 1.22
N GLY A 75 -11.12 7.65 1.97
CA GLY A 75 -12.16 6.80 1.40
C GLY A 75 -11.67 5.42 0.95
N TRP A 76 -10.44 5.04 1.32
CA TRP A 76 -9.84 3.75 0.96
C TRP A 76 -10.10 2.72 2.05
N ASP A 77 -11.34 2.21 2.12
CA ASP A 77 -11.68 1.14 3.06
C ASP A 77 -11.15 -0.22 2.58
N VAL A 78 -10.12 -0.69 3.27
CA VAL A 78 -9.44 -1.95 2.98
C VAL A 78 -10.05 -3.18 3.65
N ARG A 79 -11.00 -3.01 4.57
CA ARG A 79 -11.49 -4.10 5.43
C ARG A 79 -12.00 -5.30 4.64
N ARG A 80 -12.81 -5.05 3.60
CA ARG A 80 -13.35 -6.11 2.72
C ARG A 80 -12.27 -6.90 2.00
N TYR A 81 -11.10 -6.32 1.77
CA TYR A 81 -9.97 -6.97 1.11
C TYR A 81 -9.15 -7.77 2.12
N GLU A 82 -9.01 -7.29 3.36
CA GLU A 82 -8.42 -8.07 4.47
C GLU A 82 -9.26 -9.32 4.77
N ASP A 83 -10.58 -9.16 4.87
CA ASP A 83 -11.51 -10.27 5.15
C ASP A 83 -11.45 -11.36 4.08
N ARG A 84 -11.19 -10.98 2.82
CA ARG A 84 -11.03 -11.88 1.67
C ARG A 84 -9.60 -12.42 1.49
N GLY A 85 -8.64 -11.98 2.32
CA GLY A 85 -7.23 -12.36 2.19
C GLY A 85 -6.52 -11.77 0.97
N LEU A 86 -7.07 -10.72 0.35
CA LEU A 86 -6.46 -10.00 -0.78
C LEU A 86 -5.53 -8.87 -0.33
N PHE A 87 -5.72 -8.36 0.89
CA PHE A 87 -4.88 -7.33 1.47
C PHE A 87 -4.34 -7.76 2.83
N ALA A 88 -3.10 -7.40 3.11
CA ALA A 88 -2.50 -7.55 4.44
C ALA A 88 -1.58 -6.37 4.76
N ILE A 89 -1.53 -6.02 6.04
CA ILE A 89 -0.47 -5.18 6.59
C ILE A 89 0.45 -6.09 7.41
N VAL A 90 1.74 -6.02 7.12
CA VAL A 90 2.78 -6.68 7.91
C VAL A 90 3.32 -5.66 8.90
N ASP A 91 3.14 -5.92 10.19
CA ASP A 91 3.67 -5.08 11.25
C ASP A 91 5.16 -5.36 11.46
N ALA A 92 6.00 -4.44 10.99
CA ALA A 92 7.43 -4.40 11.29
C ALA A 92 7.81 -3.20 12.18
N PHE A 93 6.80 -2.46 12.67
CA PHE A 93 6.98 -1.25 13.48
C PHE A 93 7.04 -1.60 14.98
N THR A 94 6.18 -2.50 15.45
CA THR A 94 6.07 -2.80 16.90
C THR A 94 7.09 -3.81 17.42
N GLY A 95 7.80 -4.52 16.53
CA GLY A 95 8.66 -5.65 16.90
C GLY A 95 7.92 -6.78 17.62
N GLY A 96 6.59 -6.88 17.46
CA GLY A 96 5.78 -7.87 18.16
C GLY A 96 5.48 -7.57 19.63
N ILE A 97 5.80 -6.36 20.10
CA ILE A 97 5.62 -5.96 21.49
C ILE A 97 4.33 -5.15 21.66
N GLY A 98 3.59 -5.41 22.74
CA GLY A 98 2.39 -4.65 23.11
C GLY A 98 1.06 -5.31 22.73
N GLU A 99 -0.02 -4.84 23.35
CA GLU A 99 -1.35 -5.46 23.23
C GLU A 99 -1.95 -5.32 21.82
N ALA A 100 -1.60 -4.24 21.12
CA ALA A 100 -2.05 -4.01 19.75
C ALA A 100 -1.38 -4.98 18.76
N ALA A 101 -0.10 -5.30 18.94
CA ALA A 101 0.63 -6.27 18.11
C ALA A 101 0.01 -7.68 18.19
N LYS A 102 -0.58 -8.05 19.34
CA LYS A 102 -1.29 -9.34 19.50
C LYS A 102 -2.55 -9.45 18.63
N ARG A 103 -3.09 -8.32 18.17
CA ARG A 103 -4.28 -8.27 17.31
C ARG A 103 -3.93 -8.30 15.83
N GLU A 104 -2.66 -8.09 15.48
CA GLU A 104 -2.20 -8.16 14.10
C GLU A 104 -1.87 -9.60 13.71
N ARG A 105 -2.31 -9.99 12.51
CA ARG A 105 -2.13 -11.36 12.01
C ARG A 105 -0.70 -11.61 11.52
N TYR A 106 -0.05 -10.58 10.97
CA TYR A 106 1.27 -10.67 10.37
C TYR A 106 2.21 -9.69 11.07
N VAL A 107 3.14 -10.22 11.86
CA VAL A 107 4.05 -9.42 12.69
C VAL A 107 5.46 -9.97 12.58
N VAL A 108 6.43 -9.09 12.33
CA VAL A 108 7.85 -9.43 12.34
C VAL A 108 8.33 -9.50 13.78
N ARG A 109 9.04 -10.58 14.13
CA ARG A 109 9.57 -10.87 15.47
C ARG A 109 11.08 -11.05 15.42
#